data_AF-A0AAV5J9A2-F1
#
_entry.id   AF-A0AAV5J9A2-F1
#
_cell.length_a   1.000
_cell.length_b   1.000
_cell.length_c   1.000
_cell.angle_alpha   90.00
_cell.angle_beta   90.00
_cell.angle_gamma   90.00
#
_symmetry.space_group_name_H-M   'P 1'
#
loop_
_entity.id
_entity.type
_entity.pdbx_description
1 polymer ?
#
loop_
_entity_poly.entity_id
_entity_poly.type
_entity_poly.pdbx_seq_one_letter_code
_entity_poly.pdbx_strand_id
1 'polypeptide(L)'
;MGQQEMMQVISTKACIFKIPSILRRHNEDAYIPNAFSIGPFHRDKHNLRHTQKIKLKYLEGLLTRTGNRKTMLRQCISVIKTKEKEARECYAEEIDMSEEEFVEMC
;
A
#
# COMPACT_ATOMS: atom_id res chain seq x y z
N MET A 1 26.36 -10.75 24.09
CA MET A 1 25.04 -10.10 24.28
C MET A 1 24.22 -10.43 23.06
N GLY A 2 23.17 -11.24 23.27
CA GLY A 2 22.38 -11.79 22.17
C GLY A 2 21.43 -10.78 21.56
N GLN A 3 21.24 -10.89 20.25
CA GLN A 3 20.02 -10.46 19.59
C GLN A 3 19.35 -11.75 19.12
N GLN A 4 18.28 -12.11 19.82
CA GLN A 4 17.39 -13.17 19.39
C GLN A 4 16.62 -12.58 18.21
N GLU A 5 17.05 -12.89 16.99
CA GLU A 5 16.30 -12.57 15.78
C GLU A 5 14.96 -13.29 15.89
N MET A 6 13.91 -12.51 16.18
CA MET A 6 12.55 -13.01 16.17
C MET A 6 12.24 -13.36 14.71
N MET A 7 12.23 -14.65 14.38
CA MET A 7 11.76 -15.12 13.08
C MET A 7 10.33 -14.63 12.92
N GLN A 8 10.15 -13.55 12.17
CA GLN A 8 8.83 -13.06 11.82
C GLN A 8 8.18 -14.18 11.00
N VAL A 9 7.11 -14.76 11.54
CA VAL A 9 6.39 -15.84 10.85
C VAL A 9 5.73 -15.21 9.63
N ILE A 10 6.33 -15.43 8.47
CA ILE A 10 5.78 -14.96 7.19
C ILE A 10 4.44 -15.68 6.96
N SER A 11 3.40 -14.90 6.68
CA SER A 11 2.07 -15.42 6.32
C SER A 11 2.16 -16.41 5.16
N THR A 12 1.43 -17.52 5.22
CA THR A 12 1.35 -18.48 4.09
C THR A 12 0.67 -17.89 2.86
N LYS A 13 0.00 -16.74 3.01
CA LYS A 13 -0.61 -15.97 1.91
C LYS A 13 0.33 -14.89 1.35
N ALA A 14 1.52 -14.72 1.91
CA ALA A 14 2.44 -13.68 1.49
C ALA A 14 2.84 -13.87 0.02
N CYS A 15 2.57 -12.84 -0.78
CA CYS A 15 2.88 -12.79 -2.21
C CYS A 15 3.49 -11.45 -2.65
N ILE A 16 3.59 -10.47 -1.74
CA ILE A 16 4.20 -9.16 -1.96
C ILE A 16 5.44 -9.03 -1.09
N PHE A 17 6.60 -8.92 -1.73
CA PHE A 17 7.92 -8.90 -1.09
C PHE A 17 8.65 -7.61 -1.43
N LYS A 18 9.47 -7.10 -0.50
CA LYS A 18 10.48 -6.09 -0.87
C LYS A 18 11.51 -6.71 -1.79
N ILE A 19 12.09 -5.89 -2.66
CA ILE A 19 13.15 -6.32 -3.55
C ILE A 19 14.37 -6.73 -2.72
N PRO A 20 14.91 -7.96 -2.91
CA PRO A 20 16.11 -8.40 -2.21
C PRO A 20 17.27 -7.42 -2.39
N SER A 21 18.01 -7.16 -1.31
CA SER A 21 19.14 -6.22 -1.30
C SER A 21 20.21 -6.55 -2.36
N ILE A 22 20.42 -7.84 -2.62
CA ILE A 22 21.35 -8.33 -3.63
C ILE A 22 20.96 -7.89 -5.05
N LEU A 23 19.67 -7.76 -5.36
CA LEU A 23 19.19 -7.27 -6.66
C LEU A 23 19.19 -5.74 -6.68
N ARG A 24 18.69 -5.13 -5.59
CA ARG A 24 18.56 -3.67 -5.46
C ARG A 24 19.89 -2.95 -5.56
N ARG A 25 20.98 -3.51 -5.03
CA ARG A 25 22.32 -2.86 -5.04
C ARG A 25 22.91 -2.64 -6.43
N HIS A 26 22.47 -3.39 -7.44
CA HIS A 26 23.00 -3.28 -8.81
C HIS A 26 22.35 -2.13 -9.59
N ASN A 27 21.09 -1.84 -9.30
CA ASN A 27 20.37 -0.71 -9.88
C ASN A 27 19.18 -0.37 -8.99
N GLU A 28 19.35 0.61 -8.09
CA GLU A 28 18.30 1.00 -7.15
C GLU A 28 17.10 1.64 -7.86
N ASP A 29 17.35 2.46 -8.87
CA ASP A 29 16.32 3.23 -9.59
C ASP A 29 15.37 2.33 -10.39
N ALA A 30 15.81 1.15 -10.82
CA ALA A 30 14.95 0.16 -11.49
C ALA A 30 13.80 -0.34 -10.61
N TYR A 31 13.90 -0.19 -9.29
CA TYR A 31 12.94 -0.72 -8.32
C TYR A 31 12.19 0.37 -7.54
N ILE A 32 12.47 1.64 -7.80
CA ILE A 32 11.72 2.75 -7.21
C ILE A 32 10.62 3.16 -8.19
N PRO A 33 9.33 3.09 -7.80
CA PRO A 33 8.26 3.59 -8.64
C PRO A 33 8.48 5.07 -8.97
N ASN A 34 8.29 5.43 -10.24
CA ASN A 34 8.42 6.80 -10.73
C ASN A 34 7.09 7.43 -11.17
N ALA A 35 6.05 6.61 -11.35
CA ALA A 35 4.70 7.07 -11.69
C ALA A 35 3.79 7.05 -10.46
N PHE A 36 3.45 5.88 -9.91
CA PHE A 36 2.54 5.78 -8.77
C PHE A 36 3.13 4.86 -7.70
N SER A 37 2.97 5.25 -6.43
CA SER A 37 3.16 4.32 -5.33
C SER A 37 1.95 3.38 -5.27
N ILE A 38 2.17 2.09 -5.10
CA ILE A 38 1.10 1.12 -4.87
C ILE A 38 1.43 0.41 -3.56
N GLY A 39 0.52 0.52 -2.59
CA GLY A 39 0.69 -0.11 -1.31
C GLY A 39 1.74 0.55 -0.38
N PRO A 40 2.01 -0.09 0.75
CA PRO A 40 2.68 0.47 1.91
C PRO A 40 4.17 0.70 1.68
N PHE A 41 4.84 -0.17 0.90
CA PHE A 41 6.29 -0.13 0.70
C PHE A 41 6.81 1.16 0.03
N HIS A 42 5.95 1.88 -0.68
CA HIS A 42 6.32 3.09 -1.41
C HIS A 42 5.46 4.31 -1.05
N ARG A 43 4.58 4.24 -0.03
CA ARG A 43 3.59 5.28 0.31
C ARG A 43 4.23 6.66 0.48
N ASP A 44 5.27 6.75 1.32
CA ASP A 44 5.84 8.02 1.77
C ASP A 44 7.03 8.53 0.93
N LYS A 45 7.19 8.00 -0.28
CA LYS A 45 8.28 8.42 -1.17
C LYS A 45 8.02 9.84 -1.70
N HIS A 46 8.94 10.75 -1.40
CA HIS A 46 8.78 12.18 -1.71
C HIS A 46 8.54 12.45 -3.20
N ASN A 47 9.18 11.68 -4.09
CA ASN A 47 9.02 11.77 -5.54
C ASN A 47 7.61 11.38 -6.03
N LEU A 48 6.79 10.73 -5.19
CA LEU A 48 5.46 10.24 -5.55
C LEU A 48 4.31 11.09 -4.97
N ARG A 49 4.62 12.14 -4.20
CA ARG A 49 3.60 13.04 -3.61
C ARG A 49 2.69 13.67 -4.66
N HIS A 50 3.22 14.03 -5.83
CA HIS A 50 2.43 14.61 -6.90
C HIS A 50 1.39 13.62 -7.44
N THR A 51 1.75 12.35 -7.56
CA THR A 51 0.88 11.35 -8.17
C THR A 51 -0.17 10.81 -7.21
N GLN A 52 0.03 10.97 -5.89
CA GLN A 52 -1.06 10.80 -4.92
C GLN A 52 -2.21 11.80 -5.16
N LYS A 53 -1.90 13.06 -5.48
CA LYS A 53 -2.94 14.04 -5.84
C LYS A 53 -3.69 13.64 -7.11
N ILE A 54 -2.98 13.06 -8.08
CA ILE A 54 -3.58 12.53 -9.30
C ILE A 54 -4.55 11.39 -8.97
N LYS A 55 -4.16 10.41 -8.13
CA LYS A 55 -5.07 9.34 -7.71
C LYS A 55 -6.37 9.86 -7.09
N LEU A 56 -6.26 10.85 -6.19
CA LEU A 56 -7.43 11.46 -5.56
C LEU A 56 -8.34 12.14 -6.59
N LYS A 57 -7.78 12.81 -7.59
CA LYS A 57 -8.56 13.42 -8.69
C LYS A 57 -9.31 12.36 -9.52
N TYR A 58 -8.67 11.22 -9.78
CA TYR A 58 -9.33 10.10 -10.47
C TYR A 58 -10.44 9.49 -9.61
N LEU A 59 -10.22 9.30 -8.31
CA LEU A 59 -11.25 8.84 -7.38
C LEU A 59 -12.44 9.80 -7.36
N GLU A 60 -12.20 11.11 -7.27
CA GLU A 60 -13.25 12.11 -7.31
C GLU A 60 -14.06 12.05 -8.62
N GLY A 61 -13.37 11.92 -9.75
CA GLY A 61 -14.00 11.76 -11.06
C GLY A 61 -14.87 10.49 -11.13
N LEU A 62 -14.38 9.36 -10.63
CA LEU A 62 -15.13 8.10 -10.56
C LEU A 62 -16.38 8.24 -9.69
N LEU A 63 -16.24 8.82 -8.50
CA LEU A 63 -17.37 8.99 -7.58
C LEU A 63 -18.42 9.95 -8.13
N THR A 64 -18.02 10.99 -8.87
CA THR A 64 -18.95 11.97 -9.46
C THR A 64 -19.86 11.34 -10.51
N ARG A 65 -19.37 10.33 -11.25
CA ARG A 65 -20.14 9.60 -12.26
C ARG A 65 -21.29 8.76 -11.68
N THR A 66 -21.31 8.54 -10.36
CA THR A 66 -22.29 7.67 -9.70
C THR A 66 -23.58 8.38 -9.28
N GLY A 67 -23.64 9.72 -9.36
CA GLY A 67 -24.78 10.52 -8.90
C GLY A 67 -24.92 10.64 -7.37
N ASN A 68 -24.20 9.83 -6.58
CA ASN A 68 -24.20 9.89 -5.10
C ASN A 68 -22.80 9.66 -4.52
N ARG A 69 -21.92 10.66 -4.72
CA ARG A 69 -20.50 10.65 -4.31
C ARG A 69 -20.26 10.19 -2.87
N LYS A 70 -21.01 10.75 -1.91
CA LYS A 70 -20.80 10.46 -0.47
C LYS A 70 -21.13 9.01 -0.12
N THR A 71 -22.20 8.47 -0.69
CA THR A 71 -22.63 7.09 -0.41
C THR A 71 -21.65 6.10 -1.03
N MET A 72 -21.23 6.34 -2.27
CA MET A 72 -20.23 5.50 -2.93
C MET A 72 -18.89 5.50 -2.22
N LEU A 73 -18.41 6.67 -1.76
CA LEU A 73 -17.17 6.74 -0.99
C LEU A 73 -17.24 5.90 0.29
N ARG A 74 -18.35 5.99 1.05
CA ARG A 74 -18.55 5.16 2.25
C ARG A 74 -18.57 3.68 1.94
N GLN A 75 -19.20 3.28 0.83
CA GLN A 75 -19.22 1.89 0.37
C GLN A 75 -17.81 1.41 0.00
N CYS A 76 -17.03 2.20 -0.74
CA CYS A 76 -15.64 1.87 -1.07
C CYS A 76 -14.81 1.67 0.21
N ILE A 77 -14.87 2.62 1.15
CA ILE A 77 -14.15 2.51 2.43
C ILE A 77 -14.60 1.27 3.20
N SER A 78 -15.90 0.99 3.25
CA SER A 78 -16.43 -0.20 3.92
C SER A 78 -15.90 -1.50 3.30
N VAL A 79 -15.86 -1.59 1.96
CA VAL A 79 -15.34 -2.78 1.27
C VAL A 79 -13.85 -2.94 1.54
N ILE A 80 -13.06 -1.86 1.45
CA ILE A 80 -11.62 -1.89 1.72
C ILE A 80 -11.36 -2.33 3.17
N LYS A 81 -12.08 -1.78 4.15
CA LYS A 81 -11.98 -2.21 5.56
C LYS A 81 -12.22 -3.72 5.74
N THR A 82 -13.21 -4.30 5.05
CA THR A 82 -13.44 -5.77 5.13
C THR A 82 -12.32 -6.60 4.53
N LYS A 83 -11.50 -6.03 3.64
CA LYS A 83 -10.38 -6.68 2.95
C LYS A 83 -9.01 -6.33 3.52
N GLU A 84 -8.95 -5.38 4.43
CA GLU A 84 -7.72 -4.82 4.97
C GLU A 84 -6.79 -5.90 5.54
N LYS A 85 -7.32 -6.74 6.43
CA LYS A 85 -6.54 -7.83 7.06
C LYS A 85 -6.02 -8.83 6.03
N GLU A 86 -6.87 -9.24 5.09
CA GLU A 86 -6.49 -10.15 4.01
C GLU A 86 -5.39 -9.54 3.13
N ALA A 87 -5.49 -8.25 2.83
CA ALA A 87 -4.48 -7.53 2.07
C ALA A 87 -3.15 -7.42 2.83
N ARG A 88 -3.18 -7.22 4.16
CA ARG A 88 -1.96 -7.24 4.99
C ARG A 88 -1.28 -8.60 4.99
N GLU A 89 -2.06 -9.68 5.05
CA GLU A 89 -1.54 -11.05 5.00
C GLU A 89 -0.80 -11.38 3.69
N CYS A 90 -0.98 -10.58 2.63
CA CYS A 90 -0.25 -10.70 1.38
C CYS A 90 1.17 -10.09 1.43
N TYR A 91 1.49 -9.25 2.41
CA TYR A 91 2.83 -8.69 2.56
C TYR A 91 3.71 -9.64 3.36
N ALA A 92 4.94 -9.86 2.89
CA ALA A 92 5.90 -10.73 3.57
C ALA A 92 6.50 -10.12 4.84
N GLU A 93 6.41 -8.80 4.98
CA GLU A 93 6.86 -8.03 6.13
C GLU A 93 5.65 -7.39 6.81
N GLU A 94 5.71 -7.24 8.14
CA GLU A 94 4.69 -6.53 8.88
C GLU A 94 4.59 -5.07 8.42
N ILE A 95 3.35 -4.61 8.27
CA ILE A 95 3.04 -3.25 7.87
C ILE A 95 2.73 -2.46 9.13
N ASP A 96 3.68 -1.61 9.54
CA ASP A 96 3.55 -0.68 10.66
C ASP A 96 2.73 0.55 10.24
N MET A 97 1.42 0.37 10.14
CA MET A 97 0.43 1.42 9.87
C MET A 97 -0.88 1.09 10.56
N SER A 98 -1.63 2.12 10.98
CA SER A 98 -2.98 1.93 11.50
C SER A 98 -3.93 1.37 10.42
N GLU A 99 -5.08 0.83 10.83
CA GLU A 99 -6.12 0.41 9.87
C GLU A 99 -6.55 1.59 8.99
N GLU A 100 -6.75 2.76 9.59
CA GLU A 100 -7.15 3.98 8.89
C GLU A 100 -6.12 4.39 7.83
N GLU A 101 -4.84 4.38 8.19
CA GLU A 101 -3.75 4.71 7.27
C GLU A 101 -3.65 3.74 6.09
N PHE A 102 -3.84 2.45 6.36
CA PHE A 102 -3.84 1.43 5.32
C PHE A 102 -5.05 1.57 4.39
N VAL A 103 -6.24 1.82 4.95
CA VAL A 103 -7.48 2.01 4.18
C VAL A 103 -7.42 3.30 3.35
N GLU A 104 -6.85 4.39 3.88
CA GLU A 104 -6.70 5.66 3.16
C GLU A 104 -5.73 5.55 1.98
N MET A 105 -4.70 4.71 2.12
CA MET A 105 -3.69 4.48 1.09
C MET A 105 -4.25 3.72 -0.13
N CYS A 106 -5.22 2.83 0.09
CA CYS A 106 -5.83 1.98 -0.94
C CYS A 106 -6.69 2.79 -1.92
#